data_AF-A0A259NWZ9-F1
#
_entry.id   AF-A0A259NWZ9-F1
#
_cell.length_a   1.000
_cell.length_b   1.000
_cell.length_c   1.000
_cell.angle_alpha   90.00
_cell.angle_beta   90.00
_cell.angle_gamma   90.00
#
_symmetry.space_group_name_H-M   'P 1'
#
loop_
_entity.id
_entity.type
_entity.pdbx_description
1 polymer ?
#
loop_
_entity_poly.entity_id
_entity_poly.type
_entity_poly.pdbx_seq_one_letter_code
_entity_poly.pdbx_strand_id
1 'polypeptide(L)'
;KAQLKLPTGHLVAMDACCSGLQIMSAITGCISGARSTGLVDPNRRADAYTEQTSRMQGILGGNFSVTREDAKAALMTSFYGSKEQPKLIFGEDTPELAAFYQACQEMAPGAFTLLQELLDSWQPYALVHEWTLPDGFDARVKVMQKEETRIEVDELDHASFTYEYYVNQGSKKGLANVANVVHSRI
;
A
#
# COMPACT_ATOMS: atom_id res chain seq x y z
N LYS A 1 -25.81 -13.91 -26.59
CA LYS A 1 -26.91 -13.33 -25.78
C LYS A 1 -27.13 -11.86 -26.07
N ALA A 2 -26.15 -10.98 -25.85
CA ALA A 2 -26.25 -9.54 -26.16
C ALA A 2 -26.61 -9.26 -27.63
N GLN A 3 -25.84 -9.81 -28.58
CA GLN A 3 -26.09 -9.69 -30.03
C GLN A 3 -27.44 -10.31 -30.47
N LEU A 4 -27.96 -11.25 -29.67
CA LEU A 4 -29.23 -11.94 -29.92
C LEU A 4 -30.40 -11.29 -29.18
N LYS A 5 -30.21 -10.13 -28.53
CA LYS A 5 -31.21 -9.42 -27.71
C LYS A 5 -31.82 -10.26 -26.59
N LEU A 6 -31.06 -11.25 -26.09
CA LEU A 6 -31.46 -12.08 -24.95
C LEU A 6 -30.83 -11.56 -23.65
N PRO A 7 -31.54 -11.62 -22.51
CA PRO A 7 -30.98 -11.26 -21.20
C PRO A 7 -29.65 -11.96 -20.94
N THR A 8 -28.61 -11.17 -20.67
CA THR A 8 -27.24 -11.70 -20.53
C THR A 8 -26.93 -12.15 -19.12
N GLY A 9 -27.42 -11.42 -18.11
CA GLY A 9 -27.06 -11.61 -16.70
C GLY A 9 -25.55 -11.44 -16.42
N HIS A 10 -24.78 -10.92 -17.38
CA HIS A 10 -23.33 -10.83 -17.29
C HIS A 10 -22.92 -9.50 -16.64
N LEU A 11 -22.10 -9.59 -15.58
CA LEU A 11 -21.53 -8.43 -14.91
C LEU A 11 -20.25 -8.00 -15.62
N VAL A 12 -20.18 -6.72 -15.95
CA VAL A 12 -18.96 -6.08 -16.45
C VAL A 12 -18.21 -5.50 -15.26
N ALA A 13 -16.94 -5.87 -15.12
CA ALA A 13 -16.06 -5.33 -14.09
C ALA A 13 -15.32 -4.09 -14.60
N MET A 14 -15.28 -3.04 -13.77
CA MET A 14 -14.43 -1.88 -13.96
C MET A 14 -13.56 -1.76 -12.72
N ASP A 15 -12.24 -1.71 -12.92
CA ASP A 15 -11.28 -1.68 -11.84
C ASP A 15 -10.54 -0.34 -11.81
N ALA A 16 -10.19 0.10 -10.61
CA ALA A 16 -9.49 1.37 -10.40
C ALA A 16 -7.99 1.25 -10.71
N CYS A 17 -7.42 2.25 -11.36
CA CYS A 17 -6.00 2.28 -11.68
C CYS A 17 -5.19 2.76 -10.46
N CYS A 18 -4.58 1.82 -9.73
CA CYS A 18 -3.77 2.09 -8.53
C CYS A 18 -4.55 2.87 -7.46
N SER A 19 -5.59 2.22 -6.94
CA SER A 19 -6.65 2.88 -6.17
C SER A 19 -6.18 3.60 -4.91
N GLY A 20 -5.14 3.12 -4.22
CA GLY A 20 -4.56 3.81 -3.05
C GLY A 20 -3.92 5.14 -3.44
N LEU A 21 -3.05 5.12 -4.46
CA LEU A 21 -2.41 6.32 -5.00
C LEU A 21 -3.44 7.34 -5.52
N GLN A 22 -4.51 6.84 -6.13
CA GLN A 22 -5.59 7.67 -6.67
C GLN A 22 -6.32 8.44 -5.55
N ILE A 23 -6.64 7.79 -4.43
CA ILE A 23 -7.23 8.44 -3.24
C ILE A 23 -6.28 9.48 -2.68
N MET A 24 -5.04 9.07 -2.39
CA MET A 24 -4.06 9.94 -1.75
C MET A 24 -3.81 11.18 -2.61
N SER A 25 -3.80 11.01 -3.94
CA SER A 25 -3.70 12.13 -4.89
C SER A 25 -4.92 13.03 -4.87
N ALA A 26 -6.14 12.48 -4.74
CA ALA A 26 -7.36 13.28 -4.65
C ALA A 26 -7.40 14.14 -3.38
N ILE A 27 -7.10 13.55 -2.22
CA ILE A 27 -7.09 14.26 -0.92
C ILE A 27 -6.04 15.36 -0.88
N THR A 28 -4.86 15.10 -1.44
CA THR A 28 -3.75 16.05 -1.43
C THR A 28 -3.80 17.07 -2.57
N GLY A 29 -4.80 16.99 -3.46
CA GLY A 29 -4.88 17.83 -4.66
C GLY A 29 -3.70 17.61 -5.62
N CYS A 30 -3.05 16.44 -5.58
CA CYS A 30 -1.85 16.15 -6.37
C CYS A 30 -2.20 15.86 -7.83
N ILE A 31 -2.14 16.89 -8.68
CA ILE A 31 -2.47 16.77 -10.12
C ILE A 31 -1.58 15.76 -10.85
N SER A 32 -0.28 15.69 -10.53
CA SER A 32 0.62 14.73 -11.19
C SER A 32 0.23 13.28 -10.84
N GLY A 33 0.00 12.98 -9.56
CA GLY A 33 -0.46 11.65 -9.12
C GLY A 33 -1.85 11.30 -9.64
N ALA A 34 -2.76 12.28 -9.68
CA ALA A 34 -4.07 12.15 -10.28
C ALA A 34 -3.96 11.83 -11.79
N ARG A 35 -3.00 12.42 -12.49
CA ARG A 35 -2.75 12.11 -13.90
C ARG A 35 -2.21 10.70 -14.06
N SER A 36 -1.22 10.29 -13.25
CA SER A 36 -0.62 8.95 -13.27
C SER A 36 -1.61 7.82 -12.94
N THR A 37 -2.74 8.13 -12.31
CA THR A 37 -3.82 7.20 -11.97
C THR A 37 -5.07 7.34 -12.82
N GLY A 38 -5.06 8.22 -13.84
CA GLY A 38 -6.18 8.39 -14.77
C GLY A 38 -7.38 9.17 -14.21
N LEU A 39 -7.19 9.90 -13.11
CA LEU A 39 -8.25 10.67 -12.45
C LEU A 39 -8.61 11.98 -13.19
N VAL A 40 -7.66 12.58 -13.91
CA VAL A 40 -7.82 13.93 -14.51
C VAL A 40 -7.71 13.99 -16.04
N ASP A 41 -7.29 12.91 -16.71
CA ASP A 41 -7.09 12.87 -18.16
C ASP A 41 -7.92 11.74 -18.79
N PRO A 42 -9.15 12.02 -19.28
CA PRO A 42 -10.06 11.00 -19.77
C PRO A 42 -9.63 10.39 -21.12
N ASN A 43 -8.70 11.04 -21.82
CA ASN A 43 -8.23 10.60 -23.14
C ASN A 43 -6.98 9.70 -23.03
N ARG A 44 -6.47 9.46 -21.82
CA ARG A 44 -5.28 8.65 -21.56
C ARG A 44 -5.61 7.51 -20.60
N ARG A 45 -5.41 6.27 -21.04
CA ARG A 45 -5.38 5.13 -20.11
C ARG A 45 -4.07 5.16 -19.33
N ALA A 46 -4.14 5.56 -18.07
CA ALA A 46 -2.96 5.67 -17.21
C ALA A 46 -2.48 4.30 -16.71
N ASP A 47 -1.16 4.13 -16.63
CA ASP A 47 -0.50 3.00 -15.97
C ASP A 47 0.66 3.53 -15.11
N ALA A 48 0.37 3.75 -13.84
CA ALA A 48 1.35 4.28 -12.88
C ALA A 48 2.61 3.40 -12.77
N TYR A 49 2.49 2.07 -12.97
CA TYR A 49 3.62 1.16 -12.84
C TYR A 49 4.59 1.33 -14.01
N THR A 50 4.06 1.42 -15.23
CA THR A 50 4.88 1.71 -16.42
C THR A 50 5.48 3.11 -16.34
N GLU A 51 4.71 4.11 -15.90
CA GLU A 51 5.19 5.48 -15.74
C GLU A 51 6.34 5.56 -14.72
N GLN A 52 6.25 4.79 -13.64
CA GLN A 52 7.29 4.68 -12.61
C GLN A 52 8.59 4.08 -13.19
N THR A 53 8.50 2.98 -13.93
CA THR A 53 9.66 2.37 -14.60
C THR A 53 10.33 3.35 -15.57
N SER A 54 9.55 4.08 -16.36
CA SER A 54 10.08 5.08 -17.31
C SER A 54 10.81 6.23 -16.60
N ARG A 55 10.32 6.68 -15.43
CA ARG A 55 11.01 7.70 -14.63
C ARG A 55 12.33 7.17 -14.06
N MET A 56 12.34 5.96 -13.51
CA MET A 56 13.58 5.32 -13.06
C MET A 56 14.61 5.21 -14.18
N GLN A 57 14.18 4.80 -15.39
CA GLN A 57 15.05 4.74 -16.56
C GLN A 57 15.66 6.10 -16.91
N GLY A 58 14.87 7.17 -16.83
CA GLY A 58 15.37 8.54 -17.02
C GLY A 58 16.43 8.93 -15.99
N ILE A 59 16.24 8.57 -14.72
CA ILE A 59 17.17 8.86 -13.62
C ILE A 59 18.47 8.05 -13.75
N LEU A 60 18.38 6.77 -14.09
CA LEU A 60 19.51 5.83 -14.15
C LEU A 60 20.23 5.81 -15.51
N GLY A 61 19.81 6.62 -16.48
CA GLY A 61 20.45 6.71 -17.78
C GLY A 61 20.15 5.55 -18.75
N GLY A 62 19.00 4.89 -18.60
CA GLY A 62 18.42 3.97 -19.60
C GLY A 62 18.90 2.52 -19.59
N ASN A 63 19.95 2.17 -18.84
CA ASN A 63 20.45 0.79 -18.74
C ASN A 63 19.70 -0.08 -17.72
N PHE A 64 18.65 0.46 -17.11
CA PHE A 64 17.85 -0.22 -16.09
C PHE A 64 16.52 -0.71 -16.66
N SER A 65 16.12 -1.93 -16.32
CA SER A 65 14.81 -2.47 -16.66
C SER A 65 14.26 -3.23 -15.46
N VAL A 66 13.00 -2.99 -15.14
CA VAL A 66 12.26 -3.70 -14.11
C VAL A 66 10.98 -4.22 -14.74
N THR A 67 10.56 -5.42 -14.35
CA THR A 67 9.29 -5.96 -14.84
C THR A 67 8.13 -5.13 -14.29
N ARG A 68 7.01 -5.08 -15.02
CA ARG A 68 5.80 -4.40 -14.54
C ARG A 68 5.28 -5.02 -13.24
N GLU A 69 5.49 -6.33 -13.06
CA GLU A 69 5.07 -7.06 -11.85
C GLU A 69 5.87 -6.60 -10.64
N ASP A 70 7.20 -6.52 -10.76
CA ASP A 70 8.08 -6.02 -9.70
C ASP A 70 7.84 -4.54 -9.40
N ALA A 71 7.70 -3.72 -10.45
CA ALA A 71 7.36 -2.30 -10.30
C ALA A 71 6.02 -2.13 -9.57
N LYS A 72 5.02 -2.94 -9.90
CA LYS A 72 3.73 -2.95 -9.21
C LYS A 72 3.87 -3.37 -7.75
N ALA A 73 4.61 -4.45 -7.47
CA ALA A 73 4.81 -4.94 -6.11
C ALA A 73 5.51 -3.89 -5.23
N ALA A 74 6.59 -3.29 -5.72
CA ALA A 74 7.32 -2.24 -5.03
C ALA A 74 6.46 -0.99 -4.81
N LEU A 75 5.77 -0.50 -5.86
CA LEU A 75 4.99 0.72 -5.79
C LEU A 75 3.80 0.61 -4.83
N MET A 76 3.02 -0.48 -4.96
CA MET A 76 1.84 -0.71 -4.13
C MET A 76 2.19 -0.79 -2.64
N THR A 77 3.27 -1.48 -2.31
CA THR A 77 3.68 -1.67 -0.92
C THR A 77 4.32 -0.42 -0.33
N SER A 78 5.03 0.36 -1.15
CA SER A 78 5.64 1.65 -0.73
C SER A 78 4.62 2.70 -0.35
N PHE A 79 3.55 2.87 -1.14
CA PHE A 79 2.48 3.82 -0.81
C PHE A 79 1.64 3.41 0.42
N TYR A 80 1.84 2.19 0.94
CA TYR A 80 1.32 1.73 2.23
C TYR A 80 2.38 1.66 3.34
N GLY A 81 3.55 2.27 3.13
CA GLY A 81 4.59 2.43 4.14
C GLY A 81 5.60 1.29 4.24
N SER A 82 5.48 0.23 3.44
CA SER A 82 6.47 -0.85 3.42
C SER A 82 7.72 -0.43 2.64
N LYS A 83 8.89 -0.67 3.24
CA LYS A 83 10.20 -0.49 2.58
C LYS A 83 10.85 -1.81 2.20
N GLU A 84 10.29 -2.93 2.65
CA GLU A 84 10.90 -4.26 2.52
C GLU A 84 10.87 -4.77 1.09
N GLN A 85 9.71 -4.68 0.43
CA GLN A 85 9.56 -5.13 -0.96
C GLN A 85 10.41 -4.31 -1.94
N PRO A 86 10.46 -2.96 -1.88
CA PRO A 86 11.42 -2.19 -2.67
C PRO A 86 12.87 -2.60 -2.43
N LYS A 87 13.27 -2.84 -1.19
CA LYS A 87 14.63 -3.29 -0.86
C LYS A 87 14.94 -4.68 -1.43
N LEU A 88 13.97 -5.59 -1.39
CA LEU A 88 14.11 -6.93 -1.96
C LEU A 88 14.31 -6.88 -3.48
N ILE A 89 13.57 -5.99 -4.16
CA ILE A 89 13.56 -5.89 -5.62
C ILE A 89 14.77 -5.10 -6.15
N PHE A 90 15.10 -3.97 -5.54
CA PHE A 90 16.15 -3.05 -6.05
C PHE A 90 17.48 -3.19 -5.31
N GLY A 91 17.53 -3.94 -4.20
CA GLY A 91 18.68 -4.01 -3.30
C GLY A 91 18.71 -2.87 -2.29
N GLU A 92 19.32 -3.10 -1.13
CA GLU A 92 19.54 -2.07 -0.11
C GLU A 92 20.75 -1.20 -0.49
N ASP A 93 20.66 0.11 -0.23
CA ASP A 93 21.70 1.11 -0.52
C ASP A 93 22.18 1.16 -1.98
N THR A 94 21.32 0.79 -2.92
CA THR A 94 21.61 0.83 -4.36
C THR A 94 21.13 2.13 -5.03
N PRO A 95 21.78 2.58 -6.12
CA PRO A 95 21.27 3.65 -6.97
C PRO A 95 19.85 3.39 -7.49
N GLU A 96 19.50 2.14 -7.74
CA GLU A 96 18.18 1.69 -8.19
C GLU A 96 17.11 1.99 -7.13
N LEU A 97 17.36 1.68 -5.87
CA LEU A 97 16.44 1.98 -4.78
C LEU A 97 16.27 3.49 -4.57
N ALA A 98 17.37 4.26 -4.67
CA ALA A 98 17.31 5.71 -4.60
C ALA A 98 16.49 6.31 -5.75
N ALA A 99 16.72 5.84 -6.99
CA ALA A 99 15.96 6.23 -8.17
C ALA A 99 14.48 5.84 -8.05
N PHE A 100 14.16 4.70 -7.42
CA PHE A 100 12.79 4.29 -7.15
C PHE A 100 12.06 5.30 -6.27
N TYR A 101 12.64 5.69 -5.13
CA TYR A 101 12.02 6.66 -4.23
C TYR A 101 11.93 8.05 -4.85
N GLN A 102 12.95 8.47 -5.60
CA GLN A 102 12.91 9.72 -6.36
C GLN A 102 11.78 9.70 -7.40
N ALA A 103 11.65 8.62 -8.18
CA ALA A 103 10.58 8.47 -9.16
C ALA A 103 9.19 8.50 -8.51
N CYS A 104 9.02 7.90 -7.33
CA CYS A 104 7.76 7.95 -6.57
C CYS A 104 7.41 9.39 -6.15
N GLN A 105 8.40 10.12 -5.62
CA GLN A 105 8.25 11.51 -5.20
C GLN A 105 7.91 12.43 -6.38
N GLU A 106 8.55 12.24 -7.53
CA GLU A 106 8.25 13.02 -8.74
C GLU A 106 6.88 12.68 -9.34
N MET A 107 6.44 11.43 -9.20
CA MET A 107 5.17 10.96 -9.76
C MET A 107 4.00 11.50 -8.95
N ALA A 108 4.03 11.35 -7.63
CA ALA A 108 2.94 11.73 -6.75
C ALA A 108 3.47 12.33 -5.43
N PRO A 109 4.01 13.57 -5.48
CA PRO A 109 4.60 14.20 -4.31
C PRO A 109 3.60 14.36 -3.16
N GLY A 110 2.35 14.73 -3.46
CA GLY A 110 1.31 14.88 -2.44
C GLY A 110 1.00 13.56 -1.72
N ALA A 111 0.87 12.46 -2.47
CA ALA A 111 0.64 11.14 -1.88
C ALA A 111 1.81 10.69 -1.00
N PHE A 112 3.04 11.01 -1.38
CA PHE A 112 4.22 10.68 -0.59
C PHE A 112 4.35 11.53 0.68
N THR A 113 3.96 12.82 0.63
CA THR A 113 3.83 13.66 1.83
C THR A 113 2.77 13.12 2.78
N LEU A 114 1.57 12.81 2.28
CA LEU A 114 0.49 12.24 3.09
C LEU A 114 0.88 10.89 3.71
N LEU A 115 1.60 10.05 2.96
CA LEU A 115 2.16 8.81 3.49
C LEU A 115 3.00 9.07 4.75
N GLN A 116 3.90 10.06 4.72
CA GLN A 116 4.74 10.40 5.86
C GLN A 116 3.91 10.93 7.04
N GLU A 117 2.93 11.79 6.79
CA GLU A 117 2.02 12.29 7.83
C GLU A 117 1.21 11.15 8.50
N LEU A 118 0.73 10.19 7.70
CA LEU A 118 0.00 9.03 8.23
C LEU A 118 0.90 8.07 9.01
N LEU A 119 2.18 7.94 8.64
CA LEU A 119 3.16 7.20 9.44
C LEU A 119 3.39 7.89 10.79
N ASP A 120 3.51 9.21 10.79
CA ASP A 120 3.74 10.02 11.99
C ASP A 120 2.50 10.14 12.88
N SER A 121 1.30 9.83 12.34
CA SER A 121 0.06 9.74 13.11
C SER A 121 0.01 8.58 14.11
N TRP A 122 0.94 7.62 14.02
CA TRP A 122 0.98 6.48 14.92
C TRP A 122 1.22 6.93 16.37
N GLN A 123 0.26 6.65 17.25
CA GLN A 123 0.39 6.92 18.68
C GLN A 123 1.05 5.71 19.37
N PRO A 124 2.29 5.85 19.89
CA PRO A 124 2.99 4.74 20.53
C PRO A 124 2.19 4.18 21.72
N TYR A 125 2.13 2.86 21.82
CA TYR A 125 1.46 2.12 22.90
C TYR A 125 -0.05 2.28 23.01
N ALA A 126 -0.71 2.95 22.05
CA ALA A 126 -2.16 2.92 21.95
C ALA A 126 -2.65 1.49 21.70
N LEU A 127 -3.79 1.12 22.31
CA LEU A 127 -4.44 -0.18 22.08
C LEU A 127 -5.38 -0.16 20.88
N VAL A 128 -5.77 1.03 20.43
CA VAL A 128 -6.68 1.24 19.30
C VAL A 128 -6.36 2.56 18.61
N HIS A 129 -6.48 2.58 17.28
CA HIS A 129 -6.58 3.79 16.47
C HIS A 129 -8.00 3.88 15.90
N GLU A 130 -8.65 5.02 16.06
CA GLU A 130 -10.04 5.21 15.66
C GLU A 130 -10.28 6.58 15.01
N TRP A 131 -11.22 6.61 14.06
CA TRP A 131 -11.66 7.80 13.34
C TRP A 131 -13.09 7.62 12.79
N THR A 132 -13.77 8.72 12.50
CA THR A 132 -15.11 8.71 11.90
C THR A 132 -15.02 9.14 10.44
N LEU A 133 -15.57 8.33 9.55
CA LEU A 133 -15.60 8.56 8.10
C LEU A 133 -16.67 9.61 7.74
N PRO A 134 -16.58 10.24 6.55
CA PRO A 134 -17.56 11.22 6.07
C PRO A 134 -19.00 10.72 5.96
N ASP A 135 -19.20 9.41 5.85
CA ASP A 135 -20.53 8.78 5.82
C ASP A 135 -21.08 8.45 7.23
N GLY A 136 -20.31 8.76 8.28
CA GLY A 136 -20.64 8.51 9.68
C GLY A 136 -20.21 7.13 10.20
N PHE A 137 -19.47 6.34 9.42
CA PHE A 137 -18.92 5.08 9.92
C PHE A 137 -17.77 5.31 10.91
N ASP A 138 -17.80 4.61 12.06
CA ASP A 138 -16.71 4.66 13.04
C ASP A 138 -15.71 3.52 12.83
N ALA A 139 -14.54 3.85 12.28
CA ALA A 139 -13.45 2.92 12.12
C ALA A 139 -12.68 2.74 13.43
N ARG A 140 -12.48 1.47 13.83
CA ARG A 140 -11.72 1.10 15.02
C ARG A 140 -10.73 -0.02 14.71
N VAL A 141 -9.44 0.28 14.83
CA VAL A 141 -8.35 -0.65 14.54
C VAL A 141 -7.60 -0.96 15.83
N LYS A 142 -7.76 -2.19 16.34
CA LYS A 142 -7.00 -2.66 17.50
C LYS A 142 -5.54 -2.92 17.14
N VAL A 143 -4.63 -2.60 18.06
CA VAL A 143 -3.20 -2.90 17.88
C VAL A 143 -2.94 -4.30 18.39
N MET A 144 -2.75 -5.24 17.46
CA MET A 144 -2.53 -6.65 17.78
C MET A 144 -1.03 -6.98 17.69
N GLN A 145 -0.46 -7.55 18.75
CA GLN A 145 0.89 -8.13 18.75
C GLN A 145 0.79 -9.65 18.68
N LYS A 146 1.69 -10.26 17.92
CA LYS A 146 1.86 -11.72 17.89
C LYS A 146 2.75 -12.10 19.08
N GLU A 147 2.23 -12.95 19.95
CA GLU A 147 2.94 -13.55 21.06
C GLU A 147 3.14 -15.04 20.79
N GLU A 148 4.30 -15.56 21.18
CA GLU A 148 4.66 -16.97 21.03
C GLU A 148 4.88 -17.56 22.42
N THR A 149 4.15 -18.61 22.76
CA THR A 149 4.30 -19.32 24.02
C THR A 149 4.63 -20.78 23.74
N ARG A 150 5.70 -21.27 24.35
CA ARG A 150 6.04 -22.70 24.31
C ARG A 150 5.22 -23.42 25.36
N ILE A 151 4.45 -24.40 24.92
CA ILE A 151 3.66 -25.26 25.79
C ILE A 151 4.35 -26.63 25.80
N GLU A 152 4.61 -27.15 26.98
CA GLU A 152 5.06 -28.52 27.21
C GLU A 152 3.89 -29.32 27.78
N VAL A 153 3.70 -30.54 27.28
CA VAL A 153 2.62 -31.44 27.71
C VAL A 153 3.24 -32.65 28.38
N ASP A 154 3.16 -32.69 29.71
CA ASP A 154 3.72 -33.77 30.53
C ASP A 154 3.07 -35.12 30.19
N GLU A 155 1.77 -35.13 29.88
CA GLU A 155 1.01 -36.34 29.53
C GLU A 155 1.36 -36.91 28.14
N LEU A 156 2.16 -36.18 27.35
CA LEU A 156 2.62 -36.60 26.02
C LEU A 156 4.15 -36.72 25.98
N ASP A 157 4.74 -37.37 26.99
CA ASP A 157 6.19 -37.63 27.09
C ASP A 157 7.02 -36.34 26.98
N HIS A 158 6.60 -35.28 27.69
CA HIS A 158 7.24 -33.96 27.65
C HIS A 158 7.33 -33.35 26.23
N ALA A 159 6.43 -33.71 25.33
CA ALA A 159 6.36 -33.09 24.01
C ALA A 159 6.07 -31.60 24.15
N SER A 160 6.83 -30.78 23.42
CA SER A 160 6.65 -29.32 23.42
C SER A 160 6.31 -28.80 22.04
N PHE A 161 5.40 -27.83 21.98
CA PHE A 161 5.04 -27.13 20.76
C PHE A 161 4.94 -25.62 21.01
N THR A 162 5.14 -24.83 19.97
CA THR A 162 4.97 -23.38 20.02
C THR A 162 3.55 -23.03 19.63
N TYR A 163 2.85 -22.29 20.50
CA TYR A 163 1.55 -21.73 20.23
C TYR A 163 1.68 -20.22 19.98
N GLU A 164 1.19 -19.78 18.83
CA GLU A 164 1.21 -18.38 18.43
C GLU A 164 -0.21 -17.81 18.56
N TYR A 165 -0.35 -16.67 19.24
CA TYR A 165 -1.63 -16.00 19.41
C TYR A 165 -1.47 -14.48 19.34
N TYR A 166 -2.58 -13.79 19.10
CA TYR A 166 -2.58 -12.34 19.01
C TYR A 166 -3.19 -11.72 20.27
N VAL A 167 -2.45 -10.80 20.88
CA VAL A 167 -2.90 -10.01 22.04
C VAL A 167 -3.11 -8.56 21.63
N ASN A 168 -4.12 -7.92 22.21
CA ASN A 168 -4.32 -6.49 22.01
C ASN A 168 -3.32 -5.71 22.88
N GLN A 169 -2.23 -5.27 22.27
CA GLN A 169 -1.12 -4.63 22.95
C GLN A 169 -0.52 -3.57 22.04
N GLY A 170 -0.32 -2.37 22.58
CA GLY A 170 0.24 -1.27 21.82
C GLY A 170 1.71 -1.50 21.46
N SER A 171 2.12 -1.00 20.30
CA SER A 171 3.53 -1.05 19.87
C SER A 171 4.14 0.35 19.81
N LYS A 172 5.46 0.40 19.95
CA LYS A 172 6.22 1.66 19.85
C LYS A 172 6.15 2.29 18.45
N LYS A 173 6.07 1.45 17.42
CA LYS A 173 6.00 1.84 16.01
C LYS A 173 4.94 1.00 15.29
N GLY A 174 4.31 1.56 14.28
CA GLY A 174 3.38 0.86 13.40
C GLY A 174 3.29 1.54 12.05
N LEU A 175 2.99 0.74 11.02
CA LEU A 175 2.78 1.22 9.65
C LEU A 175 1.29 1.17 9.25
N ALA A 176 0.46 0.52 10.07
CA ALA A 176 -0.89 0.13 9.72
C ALA A 176 -1.84 1.32 9.49
N ASN A 177 -1.57 2.48 10.11
CA ASN A 177 -2.41 3.67 9.93
C ASN A 177 -2.49 4.11 8.47
N VAL A 178 -1.38 4.05 7.74
CA VAL A 178 -1.35 4.41 6.31
C VAL A 178 -2.35 3.57 5.53
N ALA A 179 -2.21 2.24 5.63
CA ALA A 179 -3.06 1.31 4.90
C ALA A 179 -4.51 1.41 5.36
N ASN A 180 -4.77 1.46 6.67
CA ASN A 180 -6.13 1.43 7.19
C ASN A 180 -6.90 2.71 6.90
N VAL A 181 -6.28 3.88 7.03
CA VAL A 181 -6.92 5.16 6.69
C VAL A 181 -7.27 5.19 5.19
N VAL A 182 -6.31 4.84 4.32
CA VAL A 182 -6.50 4.83 2.87
C VAL A 182 -7.51 3.74 2.42
N HIS A 183 -7.53 2.57 3.07
CA HIS A 183 -8.49 1.50 2.76
C HIS A 183 -9.91 1.80 3.27
N SER A 184 -10.02 2.41 4.45
CA SER A 184 -11.29 2.96 4.94
C SER A 184 -11.80 4.10 4.05
N ARG A 185 -10.88 4.69 3.26
CA ARG A 185 -11.05 5.79 2.31
C ARG A 185 -11.32 7.14 2.97
N ILE A 186 -10.64 7.32 4.11
CA ILE A 186 -10.60 8.49 5.00
C ILE A 186 -11.96 8.78 5.60
#